data_AF-A0AAD9N2D2-F1
#
_entry.id   AF-A0AAD9N2D2-F1
#
_cell.length_a   1.000
_cell.length_b   1.000
_cell.length_c   1.000
_cell.angle_alpha   90.00
_cell.angle_beta   90.00
_cell.angle_gamma   90.00
#
_symmetry.space_group_name_H-M   'P 1'
#
loop_
_entity.id
_entity.type
_entity.pdbx_description
1 polymer ?
#
loop_
_entity_poly.entity_id
_entity_poly.type
_entity_poly.pdbx_seq_one_letter_code
_entity_poly.pdbx_strand_id
1 'polypeptide(L)'
;GDVMLFLKLLPLFGVIGCVDFVAIIATRLESVNNRLQQRHMICVRSSDFDHFVFAQEWPLSMCIGNNMTTPHPHDCKINRNVTGWVIHGLW
;
A
#
# COMPACT_ATOMS: atom_id res chain seq x y z
N GLY A 1 0.13 58.91 33.28
CA GLY A 1 -0.18 59.41 31.94
C GLY A 1 0.14 58.31 30.96
N ASP A 2 -0.53 57.16 31.07
CA ASP A 2 -0.03 55.88 30.53
C ASP A 2 -1.14 55.04 29.91
N VAL A 3 -2.14 55.70 29.31
CA VAL A 3 -3.15 55.03 28.47
C VAL A 3 -3.01 55.47 27.00
N MET A 4 -2.18 56.49 26.74
CA MET A 4 -1.97 57.06 25.41
C MET A 4 -0.79 56.42 24.64
N LEU A 5 -0.14 55.40 25.21
CA LEU A 5 0.96 54.67 24.57
C LEU A 5 0.51 53.38 23.88
N PHE A 6 -0.58 52.75 24.33
CA PHE A 6 -1.09 51.50 23.73
C PHE A 6 -1.85 51.71 22.41
N LEU A 7 -2.42 52.89 22.19
CA LEU A 7 -3.18 53.19 20.96
C LEU A 7 -2.34 53.67 19.76
N LYS A 8 -1.02 53.88 19.94
CA LYS A 8 -0.13 54.30 18.82
C LYS A 8 0.66 53.17 18.17
N LEU A 9 0.58 51.94 18.68
CA LEU A 9 1.29 50.77 18.13
C LEU A 9 0.39 49.81 17.34
N LEU A 10 -0.91 50.12 17.23
CA LEU A 10 -1.89 49.28 16.54
C LEU A 10 -1.80 49.21 15.00
N PRO A 11 -1.06 50.06 14.23
CA PRO A 11 -0.90 49.81 12.81
C PRO A 11 0.39 49.05 12.44
N LEU A 12 1.24 48.64 13.41
CA LEU A 12 2.49 47.91 13.11
C LEU A 12 2.34 46.38 13.10
N PHE A 13 1.23 45.83 13.58
CA PHE A 13 0.93 44.38 13.54
C PHE A 13 -0.11 43.99 12.47
N GLY A 14 -0.61 44.95 11.68
CA GLY A 14 -1.64 44.70 10.66
C GLY A 14 -1.15 44.06 9.36
N VAL A 15 0.17 44.03 9.13
CA VAL A 15 0.74 43.52 7.86
C VAL A 15 1.50 42.21 8.05
N ILE A 16 2.08 41.99 9.24
CA ILE A 16 2.88 40.79 9.53
C ILE A 16 2.00 39.53 9.60
N GLY A 17 0.76 39.66 10.09
CA GLY A 17 -0.18 38.53 10.16
C GLY A 17 -0.60 37.94 8.81
N CYS A 18 -0.70 38.74 7.75
CA CYS A 18 -1.16 38.23 6.44
C CYS A 18 -0.04 37.56 5.64
N VAL A 19 1.18 38.11 5.68
CA VAL A 19 2.33 37.50 4.96
C VAL A 19 2.75 36.19 5.63
N ASP A 20 2.68 36.12 6.95
CA ASP A 20 2.96 34.91 7.70
C ASP A 20 1.87 33.84 7.48
N PHE A 21 0.58 34.21 7.45
CA PHE A 21 -0.48 33.25 7.16
C PHE A 21 -0.37 32.65 5.76
N VAL A 22 -0.08 33.45 4.73
CA VAL A 22 0.11 32.95 3.36
C VAL A 22 1.33 32.04 3.28
N ALA A 23 2.45 32.39 3.93
CA ALA A 23 3.64 31.55 3.98
C ALA A 23 3.42 30.25 4.78
N ILE A 24 2.67 30.29 5.87
CA ILE A 24 2.29 29.11 6.67
C ILE A 24 1.37 28.19 5.85
N ILE A 25 0.40 28.75 5.12
CA ILE A 25 -0.50 27.96 4.25
C ILE A 25 0.32 27.33 3.10
N ALA A 26 1.19 28.09 2.44
CA ALA A 26 2.03 27.60 1.35
C ALA A 26 2.96 26.46 1.80
N THR A 27 3.66 26.63 2.93
CA THR A 27 4.56 25.59 3.47
C THR A 27 3.80 24.34 3.94
N ARG A 28 2.59 24.48 4.48
CA ARG A 28 1.76 23.31 4.83
C ARG A 28 1.18 22.62 3.60
N LEU A 29 0.81 23.35 2.56
CA LEU A 29 0.41 22.78 1.27
C LEU A 29 1.55 22.02 0.61
N GLU A 30 2.77 22.57 0.61
CA GLU A 30 3.96 21.89 0.10
C GLU A 30 4.31 20.65 0.94
N SER A 31 4.16 20.72 2.27
CA SER A 31 4.33 19.58 3.17
C SER A 31 3.27 18.49 2.99
N VAL A 32 2.01 18.85 2.70
CA VAL A 32 0.94 17.89 2.38
C VAL A 32 1.15 17.28 0.99
N ASN A 33 1.54 18.08 -0.01
CA ASN A 33 1.87 17.63 -1.36
C ASN A 33 3.04 16.61 -1.36
N ASN A 34 4.11 16.90 -0.61
CA ASN A 34 5.24 15.99 -0.43
C ASN A 34 4.84 14.67 0.26
N ARG A 35 3.88 14.71 1.21
CA ARG A 35 3.37 13.48 1.86
C ARG A 35 2.45 12.66 0.95
N LEU A 36 1.71 13.31 0.05
CA LEU A 36 0.87 12.61 -0.94
C LEU A 36 1.73 11.94 -2.02
N GLN A 37 2.84 12.57 -2.46
CA GLN A 37 3.82 11.92 -3.34
C GLN A 37 4.50 10.71 -2.69
N GLN A 38 4.76 10.73 -1.39
CA GLN A 38 5.38 9.58 -0.69
C GLN A 38 4.47 8.37 -0.51
N ARG A 39 3.13 8.52 -0.63
CA ARG A 39 2.18 7.41 -0.39
C ARG A 39 1.75 6.64 -1.64
N HIS A 40 2.31 6.95 -2.81
CA HIS A 40 1.87 6.29 -4.03
C HIS A 40 3.03 5.93 -4.95
N MET A 41 3.89 5.01 -4.50
CA MET A 41 4.55 4.09 -5.41
C MET A 41 5.04 2.82 -4.71
N ILE A 42 4.15 1.83 -4.57
CA ILE A 42 4.62 0.43 -4.64
C ILE A 42 4.74 0.12 -6.13
N CYS A 43 5.80 0.60 -6.78
CA CYS A 43 6.29 -0.06 -8.00
C CYS A 43 7.22 -1.16 -7.53
N VAL A 44 6.67 -2.34 -7.26
CA VAL A 44 7.47 -3.56 -7.44
C VAL A 44 7.52 -3.77 -8.94
N ARG A 45 8.46 -3.10 -9.59
CA ARG A 45 8.81 -3.34 -10.98
C ARG A 45 10.29 -3.73 -11.07
N SER A 46 10.67 -4.71 -10.27
CA SER A 46 11.73 -5.62 -10.69
C SER A 46 11.02 -6.72 -11.46
N SER A 47 11.09 -6.61 -12.78
CA SER A 47 10.67 -7.67 -13.72
C SER A 47 11.83 -8.60 -14.02
N ASP A 48 12.77 -8.72 -13.08
CA ASP A 48 14.00 -9.49 -13.25
C ASP A 48 13.71 -10.92 -12.80
N PHE A 49 12.99 -11.66 -13.64
CA PHE A 49 12.85 -13.11 -13.53
C PHE A 49 13.46 -13.73 -14.78
N ASP A 50 14.21 -14.82 -14.63
CA ASP A 50 14.86 -15.48 -15.76
C ASP A 50 13.89 -16.41 -16.52
N HIS A 51 12.95 -17.01 -15.80
CA HIS A 51 11.97 -17.94 -16.35
C HIS A 51 10.73 -18.02 -15.45
N PHE A 52 9.63 -18.47 -16.05
CA PHE A 52 8.44 -18.91 -15.32
C PHE A 52 8.39 -20.42 -15.24
N VAL A 53 7.86 -20.92 -14.13
CA VAL A 53 7.55 -22.32 -13.90
C VAL A 53 6.04 -22.49 -13.97
N PHE A 54 5.58 -23.18 -15.01
CA PHE A 54 4.22 -23.70 -15.07
C PHE A 54 4.20 -25.10 -14.45
N ALA A 55 3.63 -25.23 -13.25
CA ALA A 55 3.48 -26.54 -12.62
C ALA A 55 2.07 -27.09 -12.78
N GLN A 56 2.03 -28.36 -13.09
CA GLN A 56 0.80 -29.13 -13.16
C GLN A 56 0.88 -30.28 -12.16
N GLU A 57 -0.27 -30.66 -11.62
CA GLU A 57 -0.37 -31.78 -10.68
C GLU A 57 -1.40 -32.81 -11.15
N TRP A 58 -1.17 -34.06 -10.74
CA TRP A 58 -2.13 -35.13 -10.93
C TRP A 58 -3.06 -35.20 -9.72
N PRO A 59 -4.37 -34.90 -9.86
CA PRO A 59 -5.27 -34.73 -8.70
C PRO A 59 -5.30 -35.93 -7.76
N LEU A 60 -5.29 -37.15 -8.32
CA LEU A 60 -5.34 -38.38 -7.53
C LEU A 60 -4.09 -38.55 -6.66
N SER A 61 -2.91 -38.26 -7.22
CA SER A 61 -1.64 -38.39 -6.50
C SER A 61 -1.58 -37.40 -5.34
N MET A 62 -2.05 -36.17 -5.56
CA MET A 62 -2.11 -35.14 -4.52
C MET A 62 -3.07 -35.51 -3.39
N CYS A 63 -4.25 -36.02 -3.70
CA CYS A 63 -5.19 -36.48 -2.67
C CYS A 63 -4.61 -37.62 -1.82
N ILE A 64 -3.97 -38.61 -2.45
CA ILE A 64 -3.36 -39.73 -1.73
C ILE A 64 -2.23 -39.23 -0.84
N GLY A 65 -1.33 -38.39 -1.37
CA GLY A 65 -0.21 -37.83 -0.62
C GLY A 65 -0.67 -37.02 0.59
N ASN A 66 -1.66 -36.15 0.41
CA ASN A 66 -2.20 -35.35 1.51
C ASN A 66 -2.83 -36.24 2.60
N ASN A 67 -3.60 -37.25 2.22
CA ASN A 67 -4.20 -38.19 3.18
C ASN A 67 -3.16 -38.95 4.02
N MET A 68 -1.97 -39.21 3.46
CA MET A 68 -0.90 -39.94 4.16
C MET A 68 -0.02 -39.05 5.04
N THR A 69 0.09 -37.76 4.73
CA THR A 69 1.09 -36.85 5.32
C THR A 69 0.50 -35.80 6.25
N THR A 70 -0.80 -35.54 6.16
CA THR A 70 -1.45 -34.52 6.98
C THR A 70 -2.08 -35.12 8.25
N PRO A 71 -1.85 -34.54 9.45
CA PRO A 71 -2.45 -35.05 10.68
C PRO A 71 -3.98 -35.00 10.67
N HIS A 72 -4.55 -34.03 9.93
CA HIS A 72 -5.99 -33.80 9.80
C HIS A 72 -6.31 -33.67 8.31
N PRO A 73 -6.46 -34.80 7.59
CA PRO A 73 -6.67 -34.76 6.16
C PRO A 73 -8.00 -34.07 5.82
N HIS A 74 -7.92 -33.08 4.95
CA HIS A 74 -9.11 -32.47 4.38
C HIS A 74 -9.79 -33.47 3.43
N ASP A 75 -11.12 -33.40 3.37
CA ASP A 75 -11.95 -34.21 2.46
C ASP A 75 -11.55 -33.92 1.00
N CYS A 76 -10.72 -34.80 0.42
CA CYS A 76 -10.22 -34.62 -0.94
C CYS A 76 -11.22 -35.17 -1.96
N LYS A 77 -12.02 -34.28 -2.56
CA LYS A 77 -13.07 -34.63 -3.52
C LYS A 77 -12.66 -34.23 -4.93
N ILE A 78 -12.24 -35.21 -5.73
CA ILE A 78 -11.92 -35.02 -7.14
C ILE A 78 -13.21 -35.15 -7.95
N ASN A 79 -13.49 -34.17 -8.80
CA ASN A 79 -14.62 -34.26 -9.74
C ASN A 79 -14.35 -35.38 -10.76
N ARG A 80 -15.33 -36.26 -10.98
CA ARG A 80 -15.23 -37.41 -11.91
C ARG A 80 -14.92 -36.99 -13.35
N ASN A 81 -15.20 -35.75 -13.72
CA ASN A 81 -14.92 -35.21 -15.04
C ASN A 81 -13.45 -34.79 -15.22
N VAL A 82 -12.64 -34.82 -14.17
CA VAL A 82 -11.21 -34.49 -14.24
C VAL A 82 -10.42 -35.77 -14.49
N THR A 83 -9.94 -35.92 -15.72
CA THR A 83 -9.20 -37.11 -16.18
C THR A 83 -7.75 -36.78 -16.57
N GLY A 84 -7.26 -35.61 -16.20
CA GLY A 84 -5.97 -35.08 -16.66
C GLY A 84 -5.22 -34.28 -15.59
N TRP A 85 -4.05 -33.79 -15.99
CA TRP A 85 -3.26 -32.85 -15.19
C TRP A 85 -4.02 -31.55 -14.99
N VAL A 86 -3.98 -31.02 -13.77
CA VAL A 86 -4.59 -29.73 -13.42
C VAL A 86 -3.51 -28.71 -13.10
N ILE A 87 -3.86 -27.42 -13.19
CA ILE A 87 -2.94 -26.32 -12.89
C ILE A 87 -2.73 -26.27 -11.38
N HIS A 88 -1.47 -26.41 -10.94
CA HIS A 88 -1.10 -26.14 -9.56
C HIS A 88 -0.77 -24.66 -9.40
N GLY A 89 0.05 -24.12 -10.32
CA GLY A 89 0.42 -22.71 -10.28
C GLY A 89 1.36 -22.28 -11.39
N LEU A 90 1.60 -20.98 -11.39
CA LEU A 90 2.56 -20.28 -12.24
C LEU A 90 3.39 -19.40 -11.31
N TRP A 91 4.70 -19.61 -11.28
CA TRP A 91 5.65 -18.82 -10.49
C TRP A 91 6.74 -18.27 -11.39
#